data_AF-A0A392PHN8-F1
#
_entry.id   AF-A0A392PHN8-F1
#
_cell.length_a   1.000
_cell.length_b   1.000
_cell.length_c   1.000
_cell.angle_alpha   90.00
_cell.angle_beta   90.00
_cell.angle_gamma   90.00
#
_symmetry.space_group_name_H-M   'P 1'
#
loop_
_entity.id
_entity.type
_entity.pdbx_description
1 polymer ?
#
loop_
_entity_poly.entity_id
_entity_poly.type
_entity_poly.pdbx_seq_one_letter_code
_entity_poly.pdbx_strand_id
1 'polypeptide(L)'
;MNPDPYRGRFGADTNSYVNDVQDHIDYGTSGRVAGFIAETIQGVGGAVELAPGYLKSVYDIVHKAGGVCIADEVQTGFGRTGSHYWGFETQ
;
A
#
# COMPACT_ATOMS: atom_id res chain seq x y z
N MET A 1 4.91 4.76 -7.37
CA MET A 1 5.49 5.95 -6.68
C MET A 1 5.24 5.84 -5.17
N ASN A 2 5.99 6.53 -4.30
CA ASN A 2 5.78 6.46 -2.84
C ASN A 2 4.50 7.22 -2.42
N PRO A 3 3.50 6.58 -1.80
CA PRO A 3 2.23 7.21 -1.42
C PRO A 3 2.30 7.97 -0.08
N ASP A 4 3.36 8.78 0.07
CA ASP A 4 3.59 9.68 1.21
C ASP A 4 2.67 10.93 1.08
N PRO A 5 1.76 11.20 2.04
CA PRO A 5 0.85 12.33 1.97
C PRO A 5 1.52 13.71 1.94
N TYR A 6 2.74 13.82 2.46
CA TYR A 6 3.47 15.08 2.61
C TYR A 6 4.51 15.30 1.51
N ARG A 7 5.33 14.29 1.20
CA ARG A 7 6.43 14.40 0.21
C ARG A 7 6.20 13.63 -1.07
N GLY A 8 5.13 12.83 -1.14
CA GLY A 8 4.79 12.05 -2.31
C GLY A 8 4.31 12.92 -3.46
N ARG A 9 4.50 12.44 -4.69
CA ARG A 9 4.23 13.20 -5.93
C ARG A 9 2.81 13.73 -6.03
N PHE A 10 1.84 13.00 -5.48
CA PHE A 10 0.42 13.34 -5.53
C PHE A 10 -0.12 13.81 -4.16
N GLY A 11 0.76 14.07 -3.19
CA GLY A 11 0.36 14.44 -1.83
C GLY A 11 -0.55 13.37 -1.22
N ALA A 12 -1.70 13.78 -0.67
CA ALA A 12 -2.70 12.88 -0.08
C ALA A 12 -3.73 12.30 -1.09
N ASP A 13 -3.56 12.52 -2.40
CA ASP A 13 -4.48 11.99 -3.41
C ASP A 13 -4.25 10.49 -3.66
N THR A 14 -4.96 9.67 -2.88
CA THR A 14 -4.93 8.21 -2.98
C THR A 14 -5.22 7.69 -4.39
N ASN A 15 -6.19 8.27 -5.10
CA ASN A 15 -6.62 7.75 -6.41
C ASN A 15 -5.51 7.86 -7.44
N SER A 16 -4.72 8.93 -7.42
CA SER A 16 -3.57 9.08 -8.31
C SER A 16 -2.49 8.01 -8.08
N TYR A 17 -2.24 7.60 -6.83
CA TYR A 17 -1.32 6.50 -6.55
C TYR A 17 -1.89 5.13 -6.92
N VAL A 18 -3.20 4.91 -6.73
CA VAL A 18 -3.86 3.67 -7.14
C VAL A 18 -3.81 3.54 -8.67
N ASN A 19 -4.05 4.63 -9.40
CA ASN A 19 -3.92 4.66 -10.86
C ASN A 19 -2.49 4.39 -11.30
N ASP A 20 -1.48 4.94 -10.60
CA ASP A 20 -0.07 4.64 -10.89
C ASP A 20 0.25 3.14 -10.76
N VAL A 21 -0.32 2.46 -9.76
CA VAL A 21 -0.20 1.00 -9.61
C VAL A 21 -0.96 0.25 -10.72
N GLN A 22 -2.17 0.69 -11.05
CA GLN A 22 -2.96 0.11 -12.14
C GLN A 22 -2.24 0.22 -13.48
N ASP A 23 -1.67 1.39 -13.80
CA ASP A 23 -0.88 1.63 -14.99
C ASP A 23 0.35 0.69 -15.05
N HIS A 24 0.99 0.43 -13.92
CA HIS A 24 2.09 -0.54 -13.84
C HIS A 24 1.62 -1.97 -14.13
N ILE A 25 0.43 -2.37 -13.65
CA ILE A 25 -0.14 -3.68 -13.96
C ILE A 25 -0.45 -3.77 -15.46
N ASP A 26 -1.12 -2.77 -16.03
CA ASP A 26 -1.63 -2.81 -17.40
C ASP A 26 -0.53 -2.68 -18.46
N TYR A 27 0.46 -1.82 -18.21
CA TYR A 27 1.49 -1.48 -19.20
C TYR A 27 2.89 -1.96 -18.81
N GLY A 28 3.13 -2.22 -17.52
CA GLY A 28 4.41 -2.73 -17.02
C GLY A 28 4.46 -4.26 -16.89
N THR A 29 3.32 -4.94 -17.03
CA THR A 29 3.22 -6.40 -16.90
C THR A 29 2.35 -7.02 -17.99
N SER A 30 2.02 -8.30 -17.85
CA SER A 30 1.07 -9.01 -18.72
C SER A 30 -0.41 -8.78 -18.38
N GLY A 31 -0.71 -7.80 -17.52
CA GLY A 31 -2.03 -7.65 -16.87
C GLY A 31 -2.28 -8.65 -15.73
N ARG A 32 -1.26 -9.44 -15.37
CA ARG A 32 -1.27 -10.36 -14.22
C ARG A 32 0.00 -10.22 -13.41
N VAL A 33 -0.14 -10.30 -12.09
CA VAL A 33 0.96 -10.16 -11.13
C VAL A 33 0.94 -11.31 -10.13
N ALA A 34 2.11 -11.66 -9.59
CA ALA A 34 2.19 -12.64 -8.51
C ALA A 34 1.68 -12.06 -7.19
N GLY A 35 1.98 -10.79 -6.92
CA GLY A 35 1.48 -10.11 -5.73
C GLY A 35 2.10 -8.74 -5.51
N PHE A 36 1.67 -8.11 -4.42
CA PHE A 36 2.10 -6.82 -3.93
C PHE A 36 2.52 -6.94 -2.47
N ILE A 37 3.58 -6.24 -2.09
CA ILE A 37 4.09 -6.19 -0.72
C ILE A 37 4.27 -4.73 -0.29
N ALA A 38 3.83 -4.42 0.93
CA ALA A 38 4.06 -3.11 1.54
C ALA A 38 4.10 -3.21 3.07
N GLU A 39 4.95 -2.39 3.69
CA GLU A 39 4.80 -2.03 5.10
C GLU A 39 3.52 -1.22 5.28
N THR A 40 2.71 -1.52 6.31
CA THR A 40 1.47 -0.76 6.55
C THR A 40 1.75 0.71 6.88
N ILE A 41 2.79 0.94 7.67
CA ILE A 41 3.40 2.25 7.91
C ILE A 41 4.88 2.07 7.60
N GLN A 42 5.44 2.87 6.69
CA GLN A 42 6.82 2.71 6.27
C GLN A 42 7.77 3.07 7.40
N GLY A 43 8.40 2.08 8.02
CA GLY A 43 9.15 2.28 9.25
C GLY A 43 10.49 2.97 9.01
N VAL A 44 11.44 2.28 8.36
CA VAL A 44 12.78 2.84 8.08
C VAL A 44 12.71 3.98 7.05
N GLY A 45 11.65 4.00 6.23
CA GLY A 45 11.35 5.09 5.30
C GLY A 45 11.00 6.43 5.96
N GLY A 46 10.86 6.47 7.29
CA GLY A 46 10.63 7.70 8.06
C GLY A 46 9.36 7.70 8.91
N ALA A 47 8.86 6.52 9.32
CA ALA A 47 7.59 6.35 10.01
C ALA A 47 6.43 7.04 9.26
N VAL A 48 6.28 6.73 7.97
CA VAL A 48 5.32 7.39 7.08
C VAL A 48 4.03 6.58 6.99
N GLU A 49 2.94 7.18 7.44
CA GLU A 49 1.59 6.68 7.14
C GLU A 49 1.28 6.94 5.67
N LEU A 50 0.73 5.93 5.00
CA LEU A 50 0.38 6.03 3.59
C LEU A 50 -0.88 6.88 3.40
N ALA A 51 -1.10 7.36 2.17
CA ALA A 51 -2.33 8.06 1.80
C ALA A 51 -3.58 7.25 2.24
N PRO A 52 -4.61 7.90 2.84
CA PRO A 52 -5.74 7.19 3.42
C PRO A 52 -6.43 6.24 2.43
N GLY A 53 -6.66 4.99 2.87
CA GLY A 53 -7.30 3.95 2.05
C GLY A 53 -6.45 3.40 0.91
N TYR A 54 -5.18 3.81 0.77
CA TYR A 54 -4.30 3.38 -0.32
C TYR A 54 -4.15 1.86 -0.37
N LEU A 55 -3.80 1.21 0.75
CA LEU A 55 -3.55 -0.24 0.75
C LEU A 55 -4.81 -1.03 0.40
N LYS A 56 -5.97 -0.63 0.94
CA LYS A 56 -7.25 -1.26 0.60
C LYS A 56 -7.52 -1.20 -0.91
N SER A 57 -7.39 -0.03 -1.53
CA SER A 57 -7.60 0.14 -2.96
C SER A 57 -6.57 -0.60 -3.82
N VAL A 58 -5.30 -0.63 -3.41
CA VAL A 58 -4.26 -1.39 -4.12
C VAL A 58 -4.50 -2.89 -4.01
N TYR A 59 -4.92 -3.39 -2.86
CA TYR A 59 -5.23 -4.81 -2.68
C TYR A 59 -6.36 -5.25 -3.60
N ASP A 60 -7.40 -4.42 -3.77
CA ASP A 60 -8.50 -4.72 -4.69
C ASP A 60 -8.02 -4.89 -6.14
N ILE A 61 -7.13 -4.01 -6.64
CA ILE A 61 -6.63 -4.12 -8.01
C ILE A 61 -5.63 -5.28 -8.19
N VAL A 62 -4.81 -5.56 -7.17
CA VAL A 62 -3.87 -6.70 -7.20
C VAL A 62 -4.62 -8.03 -7.21
N HIS A 63 -5.68 -8.16 -6.40
CA HIS A 63 -6.54 -9.35 -6.42
C HIS A 63 -7.25 -9.52 -7.78
N LYS A 64 -7.74 -8.43 -8.39
CA LYS A 64 -8.32 -8.48 -9.75
C LYS A 64 -7.32 -8.95 -10.80
N ALA A 65 -6.05 -8.59 -10.65
CA ALA A 65 -4.95 -9.04 -11.51
C ALA A 65 -4.44 -10.46 -11.17
N GLY A 66 -5.06 -11.14 -10.20
CA GLY A 66 -4.74 -12.53 -9.82
C GLY A 66 -3.56 -12.68 -8.86
N GLY A 67 -3.06 -11.58 -8.28
CA GLY A 67 -1.97 -11.60 -7.31
C GLY A 67 -2.44 -11.72 -5.86
N VAL A 68 -1.49 -11.94 -4.95
CA VAL A 68 -1.71 -11.90 -3.50
C VAL A 68 -1.18 -10.60 -2.88
N CYS A 69 -1.68 -10.24 -1.70
CA CYS A 69 -1.21 -9.07 -0.96
C CYS A 69 -0.47 -9.50 0.31
N ILE A 70 0.72 -8.95 0.53
CA ILE A 70 1.57 -9.20 1.68
C ILE A 70 1.67 -7.90 2.48
N ALA A 71 1.10 -7.89 3.68
CA ALA A 71 1.33 -6.82 4.65
C ALA A 71 2.61 -7.14 5.45
N ASP A 72 3.64 -6.31 5.30
CA ASP A 72 4.85 -6.40 6.10
C ASP A 72 4.62 -5.73 7.45
N GLU A 73 4.51 -6.56 8.49
CA GLU A 73 4.17 -6.17 9.86
C GLU A 73 5.35 -6.32 10.82
N VAL A 74 6.58 -6.42 10.32
CA VAL A 74 7.78 -6.60 11.17
C VAL A 74 7.91 -5.48 12.20
N GLN A 75 7.51 -4.25 11.85
CA GLN A 75 7.60 -3.09 12.74
C GLN A 75 6.26 -2.70 13.38
N THR A 76 5.17 -2.84 12.62
CA THR A 76 3.82 -2.35 12.98
C THR A 76 2.94 -3.37 13.67
N GLY A 77 3.32 -4.65 13.65
CA GLY A 77 2.57 -5.72 14.31
C GLY A 77 2.60 -5.65 15.83
N PHE A 78 1.91 -6.60 16.46
CA PHE A 78 1.86 -6.80 17.91
C PHE A 78 1.45 -5.55 18.71
N GLY A 79 0.46 -4.81 18.20
CA GLY A 79 -0.14 -3.69 18.91
C GLY A 79 0.64 -2.39 18.85
N ARG A 80 1.66 -2.26 18.00
CA ARG A 80 2.48 -1.04 17.90
C ARG A 80 1.63 0.21 17.60
N THR A 81 0.58 0.07 16.80
CA THR A 81 -0.36 1.15 16.44
C THR A 81 -1.36 1.48 17.56
N GLY A 82 -1.43 0.65 18.61
CA GLY A 82 -2.25 0.86 19.81
C GLY A 82 -3.75 0.55 19.64
N SER A 83 -4.35 0.97 18.53
CA SER A 83 -5.79 0.77 18.29
C SER A 83 -6.14 -0.66 17.86
N HIS A 84 -5.20 -1.36 17.21
CA HIS A 84 -5.39 -2.70 16.63
C HIS A 84 -4.16 -3.58 16.90
N TYR A 85 -4.26 -4.89 16.68
CA TYR A 85 -3.15 -5.81 16.95
C TYR A 85 -2.16 -5.86 15.79
N TRP A 86 -2.66 -5.77 14.56
CA TRP A 86 -1.86 -5.66 13.34
C TRP A 86 -2.02 -4.27 12.71
N GLY A 87 -0.97 -3.77 12.08
CA GLY A 87 -1.00 -2.46 11.44
C GLY A 87 -2.07 -2.37 10.36
N PHE A 88 -2.19 -3.36 9.48
CA PHE A 88 -3.07 -3.30 8.30
C PHE A 88 -4.55 -3.11 8.66
N GLU A 89 -4.95 -3.40 9.90
CA GLU A 89 -6.31 -3.16 10.40
C GLU A 89 -6.67 -1.67 10.47
N THR A 90 -5.67 -0.77 10.42
CA THR A 90 -5.89 0.68 10.43
C THR A 90 -6.15 1.27 9.04
N GLN A 91 -6.23 0.46 7.98
CA GLN A 91 -6.31 0.88 6.57
C GLN A 91 -7.72 0.86 5.97
#